data_AF-A0A535KN18-F1
#
_entry.id   AF-A0A535KN18-F1
#
_cell.length_a   1.000
_cell.length_b   1.000
_cell.length_c   1.000
_cell.angle_alpha   90.00
_cell.angle_beta   90.00
_cell.angle_gamma   90.00
#
_symmetry.space_group_name_H-M   'P 1'
#
loop_
_entity.id
_entity.type
_entity.pdbx_description
1 polymer ?
#
loop_
_entity_poly.entity_id
_entity_poly.type
_entity_poly.pdbx_seq_one_letter_code
_entity_poly.pdbx_strand_id
1 'polypeptide(L)'
;MPDKKVTIQATRFDPDRDEKPRLQSYEIPFSDESMVVLDALNYIKSHVDGSLSYRWSCRMGICGSCGMMVNGTPKLTCNAFLREYWPRPVVVEPLNNFPLIRDLVIDMDDFMHKLKSIK
;
A
#
# COMPACT_ATOMS: atom_id res chain seq x y z
N MET A 1 -12.42 -24.49 6.58
CA MET A 1 -13.02 -23.43 5.74
C MET A 1 -12.05 -23.19 4.60
N PRO A 2 -12.46 -23.14 3.32
CA PRO A 2 -11.50 -23.12 2.23
C PRO A 2 -10.61 -21.88 2.38
N ASP A 3 -9.29 -22.07 2.31
CA ASP A 3 -8.29 -21.01 2.27
C ASP A 3 -8.51 -20.16 1.01
N LYS A 4 -9.49 -19.25 1.06
CA LYS A 4 -9.63 -18.20 0.06
C LYS A 4 -8.32 -17.44 0.09
N LYS A 5 -7.65 -17.32 -1.06
CA LYS A 5 -6.45 -16.52 -1.21
C LYS A 5 -6.75 -15.30 -2.06
N VAL A 6 -5.99 -14.24 -1.85
CA VAL A 6 -5.98 -13.06 -2.71
C VAL A 6 -4.55 -12.73 -3.08
N THR A 7 -4.35 -12.35 -4.34
CA THR A 7 -3.05 -11.90 -4.85
C THR A 7 -2.93 -10.40 -4.66
N ILE A 8 -1.88 -9.97 -3.97
CA ILE A 8 -1.51 -8.57 -3.79
C ILE A 8 -0.23 -8.32 -4.57
N GLN A 9 -0.27 -7.37 -5.49
CA GLN A 9 0.90 -6.94 -6.26
C GLN A 9 1.36 -5.61 -5.69
N ALA A 10 2.44 -5.61 -4.92
CA ALA A 10 2.98 -4.40 -4.33
C ALA A 10 4.20 -3.93 -5.10
N THR A 11 4.29 -2.62 -5.33
CA THR A 11 5.49 -1.99 -5.88
C THR A 11 6.62 -2.04 -4.85
N ARG A 12 7.78 -2.52 -5.30
CA ARG A 12 9.02 -2.61 -4.56
C ARG A 12 10.04 -1.71 -5.20
N PHE A 13 10.78 -0.99 -4.37
CA PHE A 13 11.83 -0.10 -4.83
C PHE A 13 12.83 0.11 -3.71
N ASP A 14 14.06 -0.32 -3.92
CA ASP A 14 15.19 -0.04 -3.04
C ASP A 14 16.16 0.92 -3.73
N PRO A 15 16.29 2.19 -3.30
CA PRO A 15 17.16 3.17 -3.97
C PRO A 15 18.64 2.77 -3.98
N ASP A 16 19.07 1.89 -3.06
CA ASP A 16 20.45 1.44 -2.98
C ASP A 16 20.75 0.27 -3.94
N ARG A 17 19.71 -0.39 -4.49
CA ARG A 17 19.85 -1.65 -5.24
C ARG A 17 19.12 -1.67 -6.59
N ASP A 18 18.00 -0.99 -6.70
CA ASP A 18 17.09 -1.06 -7.84
C ASP A 18 17.21 0.22 -8.69
N GLU A 19 17.45 0.08 -10.00
CA GLU A 19 17.40 1.21 -10.93
C GLU A 19 15.95 1.67 -11.22
N LYS A 20 14.98 0.76 -11.09
CA LYS A 20 13.57 1.02 -11.40
C LYS A 20 12.64 0.28 -10.43
N PRO A 21 11.46 0.85 -10.11
CA PRO A 21 10.45 0.15 -9.32
C PRO A 21 10.00 -1.14 -10.02
N ARG A 22 9.78 -2.19 -9.23
CA ARG A 22 9.33 -3.49 -9.72
C ARG A 22 8.05 -3.92 -9.01
N LEU A 23 7.16 -4.58 -9.72
CA LEU A 23 5.98 -5.19 -9.11
C LEU A 23 6.32 -6.58 -8.57
N GLN A 24 6.02 -6.82 -7.29
CA GLN A 24 6.14 -8.14 -6.68
C GLN A 24 4.77 -8.64 -6.26
N SER A 25 4.46 -9.88 -6.63
CA SER A 25 3.19 -10.53 -6.30
C SER A 25 3.33 -11.37 -5.04
N TYR A 26 2.35 -11.26 -4.15
CA TYR A 26 2.24 -12.02 -2.91
C TYR A 26 0.86 -12.65 -2.84
N GLU A 27 0.80 -13.93 -2.53
CA GLU A 27 -0.46 -14.60 -2.20
C GLU A 27 -0.65 -14.60 -0.69
N ILE A 28 -1.77 -14.07 -0.23
CA ILE A 28 -2.13 -14.05 1.18
C ILE A 28 -3.48 -14.73 1.42
N PRO A 29 -3.71 -15.28 2.62
CA PRO A 29 -5.04 -15.75 2.99
C PRO A 29 -6.02 -14.58 3.09
N PHE A 30 -7.20 -14.77 2.53
CA PHE A 30 -8.36 -13.90 2.59
C PHE A 30 -9.46 -14.60 3.39
N SER A 31 -9.26 -14.70 4.70
CA SER A 31 -10.15 -15.43 5.60
C SER A 31 -11.34 -14.62 6.10
N ASP A 32 -11.27 -13.29 6.04
CA ASP A 32 -12.24 -12.38 6.64
C ASP A 32 -12.62 -11.24 5.67
N GLU A 33 -13.92 -11.04 5.45
CA GLU A 33 -14.46 -10.00 4.59
C GLU A 33 -14.28 -8.58 5.15
N SER A 34 -13.92 -8.46 6.43
CA SER A 34 -13.55 -7.20 7.08
C SER A 34 -12.14 -6.73 6.73
N MET A 35 -11.29 -7.61 6.17
CA MET A 35 -9.91 -7.29 5.85
C MET A 35 -9.81 -6.16 4.82
N VAL A 36 -8.95 -5.19 5.13
CA VAL A 36 -8.60 -4.09 4.23
C VAL A 36 -7.24 -4.31 3.59
N VAL A 37 -6.92 -3.53 2.54
CA VAL A 37 -5.62 -3.57 1.86
C VAL A 37 -4.47 -3.34 2.86
N LEU A 38 -4.66 -2.50 3.88
CA LEU A 38 -3.67 -2.32 4.93
C LEU A 38 -3.38 -3.61 5.71
N ASP A 39 -4.39 -4.42 6.00
CA ASP A 39 -4.20 -5.70 6.71
C ASP A 39 -3.44 -6.69 5.84
N ALA A 40 -3.70 -6.68 4.54
CA ALA A 40 -2.92 -7.47 3.58
C ALA A 40 -1.44 -7.08 3.58
N LEU A 41 -1.13 -5.77 3.53
CA LEU A 41 0.25 -5.27 3.59
C LEU A 41 0.93 -5.63 4.92
N ASN A 42 0.19 -5.53 6.04
CA ASN A 42 0.67 -5.95 7.36
C ASN A 42 0.94 -7.46 7.41
N TYR A 43 0.08 -8.29 6.80
CA TYR A 43 0.29 -9.72 6.73
C TYR A 43 1.56 -10.07 5.94
N ILE A 44 1.75 -9.44 4.78
CA ILE A 44 2.95 -9.61 3.95
C ILE A 44 4.18 -9.25 4.77
N LYS A 45 4.20 -8.08 5.43
CA LYS A 45 5.33 -7.65 6.25
C LYS A 45 5.65 -8.62 7.38
N SER A 46 4.63 -9.15 8.06
CA SER A 46 4.84 -9.99 9.24
C SER A 46 5.18 -11.45 8.91
N HIS A 47 4.66 -12.01 7.81
CA HIS A 47 4.72 -13.45 7.55
C HIS A 47 5.43 -13.84 6.24
N VAL A 48 5.58 -12.91 5.29
CA VAL A 48 6.08 -13.24 3.95
C VAL A 48 7.38 -12.50 3.64
N ASP A 49 7.38 -11.18 3.78
CA ASP A 49 8.53 -10.32 3.50
C ASP A 49 8.58 -9.09 4.41
N GLY A 50 9.41 -9.16 5.45
CA GLY A 50 9.60 -8.08 6.44
C GLY A 50 10.24 -6.81 5.89
N SER A 51 10.87 -6.87 4.71
CA SER A 51 11.55 -5.74 4.10
C SER A 51 10.60 -4.73 3.46
N LEU A 52 9.33 -5.09 3.26
CA LEU A 52 8.31 -4.21 2.69
C LEU A 52 8.09 -2.95 3.55
N SER A 53 8.29 -1.78 2.94
CA SER A 53 8.18 -0.47 3.60
C SER A 53 6.95 0.31 3.12
N TYR A 54 6.14 0.80 4.06
CA TYR A 54 4.94 1.58 3.79
C TYR A 54 4.54 2.42 5.01
N ARG A 55 3.78 3.50 4.78
CA ARG A 55 3.31 4.39 5.86
C ARG A 55 1.88 4.02 6.28
N TRP A 56 1.64 3.93 7.59
CA TRP A 56 0.32 3.76 8.19
C TRP A 56 0.35 4.17 9.67
N SER A 57 -0.81 4.49 10.25
CA SER A 57 -0.91 4.82 11.69
C SER A 57 -2.31 4.55 12.25
N CYS A 58 -3.29 5.44 12.01
CA CYS A 58 -4.55 5.45 12.76
C CYS A 58 -5.52 4.27 12.53
N ARG A 59 -5.40 3.55 11.41
CA ARG A 59 -6.33 2.49 10.93
C ARG A 59 -7.82 2.87 10.79
N MET A 60 -8.20 4.12 11.06
CA MET A 60 -9.60 4.59 11.02
C MET A 60 -9.87 5.63 9.92
N GLY A 61 -8.92 5.82 8.98
CA GLY A 61 -9.10 6.74 7.85
C GLY A 61 -8.93 8.22 8.17
N ILE A 62 -8.47 8.59 9.38
CA ILE A 62 -8.38 10.01 9.80
C ILE A 62 -7.01 10.64 9.57
N CYS A 63 -5.90 9.89 9.72
CA CYS A 63 -4.55 10.46 9.65
C CYS A 63 -4.03 10.72 8.22
N GLY A 64 -4.67 10.14 7.20
CA GLY A 64 -4.20 10.23 5.81
C GLY A 64 -2.88 9.50 5.48
N SER A 65 -2.13 8.97 6.46
CA SER A 65 -0.77 8.44 6.23
C SER A 65 -0.70 7.18 5.35
N CYS A 66 -1.83 6.49 5.15
CA CYS A 66 -1.92 5.26 4.37
C CYS A 66 -2.50 5.48 2.95
N GLY A 67 -2.39 6.71 2.43
CA GLY A 67 -2.76 7.04 1.06
C GLY A 67 -1.82 6.39 0.05
N MET A 68 -2.36 5.53 -0.80
CA MET A 68 -1.65 4.81 -1.85
C MET A 68 -2.55 4.67 -3.08
N MET A 69 -1.98 4.28 -4.22
CA MET A 69 -2.74 3.91 -5.38
C MET A 69 -3.15 2.44 -5.24
N VAL A 70 -4.45 2.17 -5.31
CA VAL A 70 -5.03 0.82 -5.29
C VAL A 70 -5.75 0.62 -6.62
N ASN A 71 -5.26 -0.31 -7.45
CA ASN A 71 -5.74 -0.54 -8.83
C ASN A 71 -5.86 0.77 -9.64
N GLY A 72 -4.83 1.63 -9.60
CA GLY A 72 -4.80 2.90 -10.32
C GLY A 72 -5.69 4.01 -9.74
N THR A 73 -6.36 3.79 -8.60
CA THR A 73 -7.17 4.81 -7.93
C THR A 73 -6.53 5.21 -6.59
N PRO A 74 -6.35 6.51 -6.28
CA PRO A 74 -5.84 6.92 -4.97
C PRO A 74 -6.87 6.60 -3.88
N LYS A 75 -6.49 5.76 -2.92
CA LYS A 75 -7.33 5.34 -1.79
C LYS A 75 -6.53 5.28 -0.50
N LEU A 76 -7.22 5.39 0.63
CA LEU A 76 -6.65 5.05 1.94
C LEU A 76 -6.69 3.52 2.10
N THR A 77 -5.54 2.88 2.23
CA THR A 77 -5.48 1.40 2.31
C THR A 77 -6.17 0.85 3.56
N CYS A 78 -6.33 1.66 4.62
CA CYS A 78 -7.09 1.29 5.81
C CYS A 78 -8.62 1.35 5.62
N ASN A 79 -9.12 1.89 4.51
CA ASN A 79 -10.55 1.99 4.18
C ASN A 79 -10.83 1.41 2.78
N ALA A 80 -9.95 0.53 2.29
CA ALA A 80 -10.12 -0.18 1.03
C ALA A 80 -10.31 -1.66 1.36
N PHE A 81 -11.54 -2.16 1.30
CA PHE A 81 -11.83 -3.55 1.67
C PHE A 81 -11.42 -4.54 0.59
N LEU A 82 -10.77 -5.63 0.97
CA LEU A 82 -10.32 -6.67 0.02
C LEU A 82 -11.48 -7.35 -0.71
N ARG A 83 -12.65 -7.46 -0.06
CA ARG A 83 -13.87 -8.04 -0.66
C ARG A 83 -14.33 -7.31 -1.93
N GLU A 84 -13.99 -6.03 -2.08
CA GLU A 84 -14.35 -5.23 -3.27
C GLU A 84 -13.49 -5.58 -4.49
N TYR A 85 -12.33 -6.20 -4.27
CA TYR A 85 -11.38 -6.53 -5.33
C TYR A 85 -11.32 -8.03 -5.61
N TRP A 86 -11.57 -8.88 -4.61
CA TRP A 86 -11.59 -10.34 -4.76
C TRP A 86 -12.58 -10.78 -5.87
N PRO A 87 -12.25 -11.80 -6.68
CA PRO A 87 -11.03 -12.61 -6.69
C PRO A 87 -9.88 -12.03 -7.53
N ARG A 88 -9.99 -10.79 -8.01
CA ARG A 88 -8.97 -10.19 -8.87
C ARG A 88 -7.73 -9.77 -8.06
N PRO A 89 -6.55 -9.73 -8.68
CA PRO A 89 -5.36 -9.18 -8.05
C PRO A 89 -5.56 -7.72 -7.62
N VAL A 90 -5.01 -7.36 -6.47
CA VAL A 90 -4.96 -5.97 -5.98
C VAL A 90 -3.57 -5.43 -6.24
N VAL A 91 -3.46 -4.45 -7.11
CA VAL A 91 -2.23 -3.72 -7.39
C VAL A 91 -2.13 -2.54 -6.44
N VAL A 92 -1.02 -2.46 -5.71
CA VAL A 92 -0.71 -1.40 -4.75
C VAL A 92 0.56 -0.69 -5.20
N GLU A 93 0.42 0.60 -5.47
CA GLU A 93 1.50 1.46 -5.97
C GLU A 93 1.62 2.69 -5.06
N PRO A 94 2.80 3.31 -4.99
CA PRO A 94 2.97 4.59 -4.30
C PRO A 94 2.06 5.66 -4.92
N LEU A 95 1.77 6.72 -4.15
CA LEU A 95 0.93 7.81 -4.64
C LEU A 95 1.56 8.50 -5.87
N ASN A 96 0.76 8.68 -6.92
CA ASN A 96 1.23 9.35 -8.14
C ASN A 96 1.62 10.81 -7.87
N ASN A 97 2.58 11.33 -8.63
CA ASN A 97 3.09 12.70 -8.58
C ASN A 97 3.95 13.04 -7.34
N PHE A 98 4.35 12.05 -6.55
CA PHE A 98 5.29 12.23 -5.44
C PHE A 98 6.59 11.48 -5.72
N PRO A 99 7.75 12.04 -5.33
CA PRO A 99 9.02 11.33 -5.40
C PRO A 99 8.97 10.05 -4.56
N LEU A 100 9.40 8.93 -5.14
CA LEU A 100 9.46 7.66 -4.45
C LEU A 100 10.74 7.58 -3.61
N ILE A 101 10.61 7.33 -2.30
CA ILE A 101 11.76 7.14 -1.41
C ILE A 101 12.14 5.66 -1.37
N ARG A 102 11.17 4.78 -1.03
CA ARG A 102 11.39 3.33 -0.88
C ARG A 102 10.08 2.57 -0.87
N ASP A 103 9.97 1.49 -1.65
CA ASP A 103 8.79 0.64 -1.79
C ASP A 103 7.49 1.43 -2.05
N LEU A 104 6.66 1.64 -1.02
CA LEU A 104 5.40 2.40 -1.07
C LEU A 104 5.50 3.74 -0.32
N VAL A 105 6.69 4.12 0.14
CA VAL A 105 6.96 5.35 0.88
C VAL A 105 7.34 6.45 -0.10
N ILE A 106 6.53 7.51 -0.09
CA ILE A 106 6.75 8.73 -0.88
C ILE A 106 7.34 9.86 -0.03
N ASP A 107 8.00 10.79 -0.70
CA ASP A 107 8.36 12.08 -0.14
C ASP A 107 7.14 13.00 -0.10
N MET A 108 6.85 13.57 1.07
CA MET A 108 5.73 14.51 1.28
C MET A 108 6.19 15.93 1.61
N ASP A 109 7.50 16.19 1.61
CA ASP A 109 8.05 17.47 2.08
C ASP A 109 7.59 18.64 1.21
N ASP A 110 7.68 18.50 -0.13
CA ASP A 110 7.22 19.53 -1.08
C ASP A 110 5.73 19.88 -0.89
N PHE A 111 4.89 18.87 -0.65
CA PHE A 111 3.46 19.07 -0.38
C PHE A 111 3.24 19.84 0.93
N MET A 112 3.95 19.49 1.99
CA MET A 112 3.85 20.19 3.28
C MET A 112 4.34 21.63 3.19
N HIS A 113 5.39 21.89 2.39
CA HIS A 113 5.87 23.24 2.12
C HIS A 113 4.83 24.08 1.38
N LYS A 114 4.22 23.56 0.31
CA LYS A 114 3.14 24.24 -0.41
C LYS A 114 1.95 24.51 0.47
N LEU A 115 1.52 23.55 1.29
CA LEU A 115 0.39 23.71 2.20
C LEU A 115 0.64 24.83 3.24
N LYS A 116 1.85 24.93 3.78
CA LYS A 116 2.24 26.03 4.68
C LYS A 116 2.34 27.40 3.98
N SER A 117 2.60 27.41 2.68
CA SER A 117 2.74 28.64 1.88
C SER A 117 1.40 29.31 1.58
N ILE A 118 0.30 28.55 1.66
CA ILE A 118 -1.06 29.05 1.48
C ILE A 118 -1.52 29.55 2.85
N LYS A 119 -1.62 30.87 2.99
CA LYS A 119 -2.07 31.57 4.20
C LYS A 119 -3.36 32.32 3.92
#